data_AF-A0A3C1C9G3-F1
#
_entry.id   AF-A0A3C1C9G3-F1
#
_cell.length_a   1.000
_cell.length_b   1.000
_cell.length_c   1.000
_cell.angle_alpha   90.00
_cell.angle_beta   90.00
_cell.angle_gamma   90.00
#
_symmetry.space_group_name_H-M   'P 1'
#
loop_
_entity.id
_entity.type
_entity.pdbx_description
1 polymer ?
#
loop_
_entity_poly.entity_id
_entity_poly.type
_entity_poly.pdbx_seq_one_letter_code
_entity_poly.pdbx_strand_id
1 'polypeptide(L)'
;MSTEIKCPSCGHSFAPNDAIREEVEKELRNKAAEWQKKKSEEFQFKLEEEKKRLQESMEETTRKSIAAEFENKLIILEQTNRTNEEKLKEARQQQLDFLRKEQELKLKEEELELSLQKKLQEEREKLSGDLRKLEEQRIAAKETEFQLRIKEMEEKLEAQRKLAEEMKRKAEQGSMQSQGEAQELLLEDLLKSAFPFDTIEEVGKGVKGADCIQTVRNKLAQECGKIIFESKRTKDFSPEWIEKLKSDMRSQGADVAVLVTQAFPKDMDRFGEKEGVWICSFAEVKAIVHLLRDALIRISFASRNQENKG
;
A
#
# COMPACT_ATOMS: atom_id res chain seq x y z
N MET A 1 14.80 -128.07 -122.60
CA MET A 1 14.20 -129.40 -122.44
C MET A 1 14.46 -129.87 -121.02
N SER A 2 13.41 -129.92 -120.21
CA SER A 2 13.43 -130.45 -118.84
C SER A 2 12.14 -131.22 -118.66
N THR A 3 12.27 -132.52 -118.42
CA THR A 3 11.22 -133.55 -118.39
C THR A 3 10.21 -133.29 -117.27
N GLU A 4 8.93 -133.14 -117.63
CA GLU A 4 7.80 -132.96 -116.69
C GLU A 4 7.27 -134.31 -116.21
N ILE A 5 6.98 -134.43 -114.91
CA ILE A 5 6.39 -135.64 -114.28
C ILE A 5 5.00 -135.29 -113.72
N LYS A 6 4.03 -136.21 -113.83
CA LYS A 6 2.61 -136.03 -113.43
C LYS A 6 2.29 -136.62 -112.04
N CYS A 7 1.57 -135.86 -111.21
CA CYS A 7 1.11 -136.29 -109.88
C CYS A 7 -0.14 -137.21 -109.94
N PRO A 8 -0.14 -138.38 -109.28
CA PRO A 8 -1.25 -139.34 -109.33
C PRO A 8 -2.53 -138.94 -108.56
N SER A 9 -2.54 -137.85 -107.78
CA SER A 9 -3.74 -137.41 -107.02
C SER A 9 -4.47 -136.20 -107.62
N CYS A 10 -3.83 -135.43 -108.51
CA CYS A 10 -4.46 -134.21 -109.08
C CYS A 10 -4.08 -133.91 -110.53
N GLY A 11 -3.27 -134.76 -111.18
CA GLY A 11 -3.03 -134.72 -112.62
C GLY A 11 -2.17 -133.55 -113.15
N HIS A 12 -1.61 -132.72 -112.26
CA HIS A 12 -0.77 -131.57 -112.64
C HIS A 12 0.67 -132.00 -112.99
N SER A 13 1.25 -131.40 -114.03
CA SER A 13 2.63 -131.60 -114.51
C SER A 13 3.54 -130.53 -113.89
N PHE A 14 4.70 -130.90 -113.33
CA PHE A 14 5.66 -129.93 -112.78
C PHE A 14 7.12 -130.30 -113.10
N ALA A 15 7.99 -129.28 -113.17
CA ALA A 15 9.43 -129.42 -113.38
C ALA A 15 10.18 -129.42 -112.03
N PRO A 16 11.08 -130.39 -111.73
CA PRO A 16 11.71 -130.54 -110.41
C PRO A 16 12.57 -129.37 -109.90
N ASN A 17 12.90 -128.38 -110.74
CA ASN A 17 13.73 -127.23 -110.36
C ASN A 17 12.96 -126.11 -109.62
N ASP A 18 11.64 -126.04 -109.72
CA ASP A 18 10.85 -124.98 -109.07
C ASP A 18 10.56 -125.28 -107.59
N ALA A 19 10.40 -126.55 -107.22
CA ALA A 19 10.18 -126.97 -105.83
C ALA A 19 11.42 -126.78 -104.93
N ILE A 20 12.64 -126.95 -105.47
CA ILE A 20 13.89 -126.78 -104.72
C ILE A 20 14.21 -125.29 -104.52
N ARG A 21 13.85 -124.43 -105.48
CA ARG A 21 14.09 -122.98 -105.41
C ARG A 21 13.21 -122.31 -104.36
N GLU A 22 11.96 -122.74 -104.25
CA GLU A 22 11.00 -122.22 -103.27
C GLU A 22 11.39 -122.63 -101.83
N GLU A 23 11.91 -123.84 -101.62
CA GLU A 23 12.43 -124.30 -100.32
C GLU A 23 13.68 -123.51 -99.89
N VAL A 24 14.62 -123.24 -100.81
CA VAL A 24 15.84 -122.45 -100.54
C VAL A 24 15.53 -120.97 -100.31
N GLU A 25 14.60 -120.38 -101.06
CA GLU A 25 14.13 -119.00 -100.81
C GLU A 25 13.41 -118.88 -99.47
N LYS A 26 12.66 -119.91 -99.06
CA LYS A 26 11.97 -119.96 -97.77
C LYS A 26 12.96 -120.11 -96.61
N GLU A 27 13.99 -120.95 -96.73
CA GLU A 27 15.07 -121.03 -95.74
C GLU A 27 15.89 -119.74 -95.64
N LEU A 28 16.21 -119.09 -96.76
CA LEU A 28 16.92 -117.81 -96.76
C LEU A 28 16.06 -116.69 -96.18
N ARG A 29 14.76 -116.66 -96.47
CA ARG A 29 13.81 -115.74 -95.81
C ARG A 29 13.70 -116.02 -94.33
N ASN A 30 13.64 -117.27 -93.90
CA ASN A 30 13.59 -117.63 -92.48
C ASN A 30 14.88 -117.23 -91.76
N LYS A 31 16.06 -117.51 -92.34
CA LYS A 31 17.35 -117.06 -91.79
C LYS A 31 17.49 -115.54 -91.78
N ALA A 32 17.02 -114.84 -92.82
CA ALA A 32 17.02 -113.38 -92.85
C ALA A 32 16.06 -112.79 -91.81
N ALA A 33 14.86 -113.38 -91.64
CA ALA A 33 13.89 -112.98 -90.63
C ALA A 33 14.39 -113.28 -89.20
N GLU A 34 15.02 -114.43 -88.97
CA GLU A 34 15.65 -114.78 -87.69
C GLU A 34 16.84 -113.88 -87.38
N TRP A 35 17.69 -113.58 -88.37
CA TRP A 35 18.81 -112.65 -88.21
C TRP A 35 18.32 -111.23 -87.93
N GLN A 36 17.29 -110.76 -88.65
CA GLN A 36 16.66 -109.45 -88.44
C GLN A 36 15.99 -109.38 -87.07
N LYS A 37 15.31 -110.44 -86.64
CA LYS A 37 14.72 -110.55 -85.30
C LYS A 37 15.80 -110.51 -84.22
N LYS A 38 16.85 -111.33 -84.34
CA LYS A 38 17.97 -111.35 -83.39
C LYS A 38 18.70 -110.01 -83.32
N LYS A 39 18.92 -109.35 -84.46
CA LYS A 39 19.50 -107.99 -84.49
C LYS A 39 18.58 -106.94 -83.90
N SER A 40 17.27 -107.06 -84.10
CA SER A 40 16.29 -106.17 -83.49
C SER A 40 16.23 -106.36 -81.97
N GLU A 41 16.33 -107.60 -81.48
CA GLU A 41 16.38 -107.93 -80.05
C GLU A 41 17.70 -107.44 -79.41
N GLU A 42 18.84 -107.66 -80.07
CA GLU A 42 20.14 -107.11 -79.63
C GLU A 42 20.13 -105.58 -79.58
N PHE A 43 19.50 -104.93 -80.57
CA PHE A 43 19.35 -103.47 -80.60
C PHE A 43 18.40 -102.97 -79.51
N GLN A 44 17.27 -103.63 -79.29
CA GLN A 44 16.35 -103.32 -78.20
C GLN A 44 17.01 -103.47 -76.85
N PHE A 45 17.75 -104.56 -76.63
CA PHE A 45 18.50 -104.79 -75.39
C PHE A 45 19.53 -103.68 -75.13
N LYS A 46 20.33 -103.31 -76.14
CA LYS A 46 21.29 -102.20 -76.01
C LYS A 46 20.61 -100.85 -75.77
N LEU A 47 19.49 -100.59 -76.42
CA LEU A 47 18.71 -99.37 -76.22
C LEU A 47 18.13 -99.30 -74.80
N GLU A 48 17.69 -100.43 -74.26
CA GLU A 48 17.14 -100.54 -72.91
C GLU A 48 18.24 -100.40 -71.84
N GLU A 49 19.41 -100.98 -72.09
CA GLU A 49 20.61 -100.79 -71.26
C GLU A 49 21.09 -99.32 -71.27
N GLU A 50 21.12 -98.67 -72.43
CA GLU A 50 21.48 -97.26 -72.56
C GLU A 50 20.44 -96.33 -71.91
N LYS A 51 19.14 -96.62 -72.06
CA LYS A 51 18.07 -95.92 -71.35
C LYS A 51 18.22 -96.06 -69.83
N LYS A 52 18.50 -97.26 -69.34
CA LYS A 52 18.71 -97.51 -67.91
C LYS A 52 19.92 -96.74 -67.39
N ARG A 53 21.03 -96.76 -68.12
CA ARG A 53 22.23 -96.00 -67.76
C ARG A 53 22.00 -94.49 -67.78
N LEU A 54 21.25 -93.99 -68.76
CA LEU A 54 20.87 -92.58 -68.83
C LEU A 54 19.94 -92.19 -67.68
N GLN A 55 18.98 -93.06 -67.34
CA GLN A 55 18.08 -92.85 -66.21
C GLN A 55 18.84 -92.83 -64.88
N GLU A 56 19.74 -93.78 -64.65
CA GLU A 56 20.59 -93.82 -63.46
C GLU A 56 21.49 -92.57 -63.36
N SER A 57 22.09 -92.15 -64.47
CA SER A 57 22.88 -90.92 -64.53
C SER A 57 22.04 -89.68 -64.23
N MET A 58 20.83 -89.57 -64.78
CA MET A 58 19.93 -88.44 -64.52
C MET A 58 19.45 -88.43 -63.07
N GLU A 59 19.11 -89.59 -62.51
CA GLU A 59 18.73 -89.72 -61.10
C GLU A 59 19.88 -89.32 -60.17
N GLU A 60 21.12 -89.71 -60.47
CA GLU A 60 22.29 -89.33 -59.69
C GLU A 60 22.57 -87.81 -59.77
N THR A 61 22.52 -87.22 -60.98
CA THR A 61 22.67 -85.77 -61.16
C THR A 61 21.55 -85.01 -60.44
N THR A 62 20.31 -85.48 -60.52
CA THR A 62 19.16 -84.87 -59.85
C THR A 62 19.31 -84.94 -58.33
N ARG A 63 19.72 -86.09 -57.77
CA ARG A 63 20.00 -86.23 -56.33
C ARG A 63 21.12 -85.31 -55.86
N LYS A 64 22.19 -85.18 -56.64
CA LYS A 64 23.30 -84.26 -56.34
C LYS A 64 22.85 -82.79 -56.39
N SER A 65 22.05 -82.40 -57.39
CA SER A 65 21.48 -81.04 -57.48
C SER A 65 20.60 -80.73 -56.29
N ILE A 66 19.68 -81.63 -55.95
CA ILE A 66 18.76 -81.49 -54.81
C ILE A 66 19.55 -81.38 -53.50
N ALA A 67 20.56 -82.23 -53.28
CA ALA A 67 21.40 -82.17 -52.09
C ALA A 67 22.16 -80.84 -51.98
N ALA A 68 22.74 -80.36 -53.08
CA ALA A 68 23.44 -79.07 -53.11
C ALA A 68 22.49 -77.88 -52.87
N GLU A 69 21.29 -77.91 -53.43
CA GLU A 69 20.26 -76.89 -53.19
C GLU A 69 19.79 -76.87 -51.73
N PHE A 70 19.59 -78.05 -51.12
CA PHE A 70 19.23 -78.15 -49.71
C PHE A 70 20.36 -77.66 -48.79
N GLU A 71 21.61 -78.02 -49.08
CA GLU A 71 22.77 -77.54 -48.32
C GLU A 71 22.89 -76.01 -48.41
N ASN A 72 22.75 -75.44 -49.61
CA ASN A 72 22.75 -73.99 -49.79
C ASN A 72 21.60 -73.32 -49.02
N LYS A 73 20.39 -73.88 -49.10
CA LYS A 73 19.22 -73.37 -48.39
C LYS A 73 19.40 -73.43 -46.86
N LEU A 74 20.01 -74.49 -46.34
CA LEU A 74 20.33 -74.60 -44.91
C LEU A 74 21.32 -73.52 -44.47
N ILE A 75 22.39 -73.30 -45.24
CA ILE A 75 23.38 -72.25 -44.96
C ILE A 75 22.70 -70.87 -44.95
N ILE A 76 21.85 -70.56 -45.94
CA ILE A 76 21.12 -69.29 -45.99
C ILE A 76 20.18 -69.14 -44.79
N LEU A 77 19.46 -70.20 -44.41
CA LEU A 77 18.56 -70.16 -43.25
C LEU A 77 19.33 -69.95 -41.95
N GLU A 78 20.46 -70.63 -41.75
CA GLU A 78 21.32 -70.43 -40.58
C GLU A 78 21.88 -69.02 -40.52
N GLN A 79 22.39 -68.49 -41.64
CA GLN A 79 22.86 -67.10 -41.73
C GLN A 79 21.74 -66.10 -41.43
N THR A 80 20.55 -66.33 -41.99
CA THR A 80 19.38 -65.48 -41.74
C THR A 80 18.96 -65.51 -40.28
N ASN A 81 18.94 -66.69 -39.67
CA ASN A 81 18.58 -66.83 -38.26
C ASN A 81 19.60 -66.13 -37.36
N ARG A 82 20.91 -66.28 -37.65
CA ARG A 82 21.98 -65.58 -36.94
C ARG A 82 21.86 -64.06 -37.05
N THR A 83 21.62 -63.53 -38.26
CA THR A 83 21.42 -62.08 -38.44
C THR A 83 20.16 -61.59 -37.73
N ASN A 84 19.08 -62.38 -37.72
CA ASN A 84 17.87 -62.03 -36.98
C ASN A 84 18.09 -62.04 -35.47
N GLU A 85 18.85 -62.99 -34.93
CA GLU A 85 19.23 -63.01 -33.52
C GLU A 85 20.09 -61.80 -33.13
N GLU A 86 21.05 -61.41 -33.98
CA GLU A 86 21.88 -60.21 -33.77
C GLU A 86 21.02 -58.94 -33.78
N LYS A 87 20.14 -58.77 -34.79
CA LYS A 87 19.19 -57.65 -34.84
C LYS A 87 18.24 -57.63 -33.64
N LEU A 88 17.77 -58.79 -33.18
CA LEU A 88 16.90 -58.90 -32.02
C LEU A 88 17.63 -58.49 -30.74
N LYS A 89 18.91 -58.86 -30.59
CA LYS A 89 19.74 -58.41 -29.47
C LYS A 89 19.97 -56.90 -29.50
N GLU A 90 20.30 -56.33 -30.65
CA GLU A 90 20.48 -54.89 -30.82
C GLU A 90 19.18 -54.12 -30.51
N ALA A 91 18.03 -54.58 -31.03
CA ALA A 91 16.74 -53.96 -30.75
C ALA A 91 16.37 -54.02 -29.26
N ARG A 92 16.64 -55.15 -28.59
CA ARG A 92 16.44 -55.28 -27.13
C ARG A 92 17.37 -54.35 -26.35
N GLN A 93 18.62 -54.20 -26.76
CA GLN A 93 19.58 -53.30 -26.13
C GLN A 93 19.14 -51.83 -26.28
N GLN A 94 18.74 -51.44 -27.50
CA GLN A 94 18.21 -50.10 -27.75
C GLN A 94 16.96 -49.80 -26.93
N GLN A 95 16.05 -50.77 -26.79
CA GLN A 95 14.85 -50.62 -25.97
C GLN A 95 15.19 -50.43 -24.48
N LEU A 96 16.17 -51.20 -23.96
CA LEU A 96 16.64 -51.05 -22.58
C LEU A 96 17.30 -49.68 -22.35
N ASP A 97 18.14 -49.23 -23.29
CA ASP A 97 18.80 -47.94 -23.19
C ASP A 97 17.80 -46.78 -23.32
N PHE A 98 16.76 -46.93 -24.14
CA PHE A 98 15.65 -45.98 -24.22
C PHE A 98 14.89 -45.89 -22.90
N LEU A 99 14.49 -47.03 -22.32
CA LEU A 99 13.77 -47.08 -21.04
C LEU A 99 14.61 -46.47 -19.89
N ARG A 100 15.93 -46.73 -19.87
CA ARG A 100 16.84 -46.12 -18.89
C ARG A 100 16.89 -44.60 -19.04
N LYS A 101 17.05 -44.09 -20.27
CA LYS A 101 17.04 -42.65 -20.55
C LYS A 101 15.71 -42.00 -20.17
N GLU A 102 14.59 -42.68 -20.44
CA GLU A 102 13.26 -42.19 -20.04
C GLU A 102 13.14 -42.06 -18.52
N GLN A 103 13.60 -43.06 -17.77
CA GLN A 103 13.63 -43.01 -16.30
C GLN A 103 14.54 -41.91 -15.77
N GLU A 104 15.74 -41.75 -16.34
CA GLU A 104 16.66 -40.68 -15.97
C GLU A 104 16.09 -39.28 -16.24
N LEU A 105 15.40 -39.11 -17.36
CA LEU A 105 14.74 -37.84 -17.69
C LEU A 105 13.60 -37.53 -16.71
N LYS A 106 12.76 -38.51 -16.37
CA LYS A 106 11.71 -38.33 -15.36
C LYS A 106 12.28 -37.94 -14.00
N LEU A 107 13.34 -38.61 -13.55
CA LEU A 107 14.00 -38.26 -12.29
C LEU A 107 14.58 -36.84 -12.31
N LYS A 108 15.18 -36.42 -13.43
CA LYS A 108 15.68 -35.04 -13.60
C LYS A 108 14.55 -34.01 -13.63
N GLU A 109 13.42 -34.32 -14.26
CA GLU A 109 12.24 -33.45 -14.26
C GLU A 109 11.69 -33.28 -12.85
N GLU A 110 11.53 -34.37 -12.09
CA GLU A 110 11.09 -34.33 -10.69
C GLU A 110 12.07 -33.56 -9.79
N GLU A 111 13.38 -33.78 -9.96
CA GLU A 111 14.41 -33.06 -9.22
C GLU A 111 14.43 -31.56 -9.56
N LEU A 112 14.25 -31.22 -10.83
CA LEU A 112 14.16 -29.85 -11.29
C LEU A 112 12.92 -29.16 -10.72
N GLU A 113 11.76 -29.83 -10.74
CA GLU A 113 10.51 -29.31 -10.17
C GLU A 113 10.64 -29.07 -8.67
N LEU A 114 11.23 -30.02 -7.93
CA LEU A 114 11.51 -29.86 -6.51
C LEU A 114 12.48 -28.69 -6.24
N SER A 115 13.52 -28.54 -7.06
CA SER A 115 14.48 -27.43 -6.93
C SER A 115 13.81 -26.08 -7.18
N LEU A 116 12.90 -26.02 -8.15
CA LEU A 116 12.14 -24.82 -8.49
C LEU A 116 11.17 -24.46 -7.36
N GLN A 117 10.45 -25.43 -6.80
CA GLN A 117 9.58 -25.21 -5.65
C GLN A 117 10.36 -24.67 -4.44
N LYS A 118 11.54 -25.24 -4.13
CA LYS A 118 12.40 -24.74 -3.05
C LYS A 118 12.84 -23.29 -3.28
N LYS A 119 13.30 -22.96 -4.50
CA LYS A 119 13.69 -21.58 -4.84
C LYS A 119 12.53 -20.61 -4.72
N LEU A 120 11.35 -20.98 -5.22
CA LEU A 120 10.15 -20.15 -5.10
C LEU A 120 9.73 -19.95 -3.63
N GLN A 121 9.90 -20.96 -2.79
CA GLN A 121 9.62 -20.84 -1.37
C GLN A 121 10.62 -19.93 -0.66
N GLU A 122 11.92 -20.07 -0.93
CA GLU A 122 12.96 -19.17 -0.42
C GLU A 122 12.73 -17.72 -0.86
N GLU A 123 12.36 -17.50 -2.13
CA GLU A 123 12.03 -16.16 -2.63
C GLU A 123 10.78 -15.58 -1.98
N ARG A 124 9.74 -16.40 -1.76
CA ARG A 124 8.54 -16.00 -1.01
C ARG A 124 8.87 -15.61 0.43
N GLU A 125 9.73 -16.37 1.11
CA GLU A 125 10.17 -16.06 2.47
C GLU A 125 10.98 -14.77 2.52
N LYS A 126 11.91 -14.56 1.58
CA LYS A 126 12.66 -13.29 1.44
C LYS A 126 11.71 -12.11 1.20
N LEU A 127 10.80 -12.24 0.23
CA LEU A 127 9.82 -11.20 -0.08
C LEU A 127 8.93 -10.89 1.13
N SER A 128 8.46 -11.93 1.85
CA SER A 128 7.68 -11.73 3.07
C SER A 128 8.49 -11.03 4.17
N GLY A 129 9.78 -11.34 4.30
CA GLY A 129 10.68 -10.68 5.24
C GLY A 129 10.91 -9.22 4.88
N ASP A 130 11.12 -8.92 3.61
CA ASP A 130 11.35 -7.55 3.12
C ASP A 130 10.08 -6.69 3.23
N LEU A 131 8.91 -7.27 2.95
CA LEU A 131 7.61 -6.60 3.17
C LEU A 131 7.41 -6.24 4.66
N ARG A 132 7.72 -7.15 5.59
CA ARG A 132 7.64 -6.86 7.04
C ARG A 132 8.57 -5.72 7.44
N LYS A 133 9.83 -5.73 6.96
CA LYS A 133 10.79 -4.65 7.23
C LYS A 133 10.33 -3.31 6.68
N LEU A 134 9.80 -3.29 5.46
CA LEU A 134 9.23 -2.09 4.83
C LEU A 134 8.03 -1.54 5.62
N GLU A 135 7.16 -2.42 6.11
CA GLU A 135 6.00 -2.05 6.90
C GLU A 135 6.41 -1.50 8.28
N GLU A 136 7.36 -2.13 8.96
CA GLU A 136 7.94 -1.64 10.21
C GLU A 136 8.61 -0.26 10.02
N GLN A 137 9.41 -0.09 8.97
CA GLN A 137 10.02 1.20 8.65
C GLN A 137 8.98 2.28 8.36
N ARG A 138 7.90 1.93 7.64
CA ARG A 138 6.81 2.86 7.32
C ARG A 138 6.03 3.26 8.56
N ILE A 139 5.75 2.32 9.47
CA ILE A 139 5.08 2.60 10.75
C ILE A 139 5.97 3.49 11.61
N ALA A 140 7.26 3.16 11.75
CA ALA A 140 8.22 3.96 12.51
C ALA A 140 8.34 5.39 11.95
N ALA A 141 8.40 5.57 10.63
CA ALA A 141 8.46 6.88 10.00
C ALA A 141 7.18 7.71 10.21
N LYS A 142 5.99 7.06 10.17
CA LYS A 142 4.73 7.73 10.49
C LYS A 142 4.63 8.13 11.96
N GLU A 143 5.11 7.27 12.86
CA GLU A 143 5.13 7.55 14.29
C GLU A 143 6.03 8.76 14.61
N THR A 144 7.23 8.82 14.01
CA THR A 144 8.12 9.98 14.19
C THR A 144 7.52 11.26 13.60
N GLU A 145 6.91 11.20 12.42
CA GLU A 145 6.20 12.33 11.82
C GLU A 145 5.04 12.82 12.69
N PHE A 146 4.25 11.88 13.24
CA PHE A 146 3.13 12.20 14.12
C PHE A 146 3.59 12.82 15.44
N GLN A 147 4.66 12.29 16.04
CA GLN A 147 5.24 12.87 17.26
C GLN A 147 5.79 14.28 17.03
N LEU A 148 6.45 14.53 15.90
CA LEU A 148 6.90 15.88 15.51
C LEU A 148 5.71 16.82 15.34
N ARG A 149 4.65 16.37 14.65
CA ARG A 149 3.41 17.13 14.47
C ARG A 149 2.74 17.51 15.79
N ILE A 150 2.69 16.57 16.74
CA ILE A 150 2.14 16.82 18.09
C ILE A 150 2.97 17.90 18.78
N LYS A 151 4.29 17.76 18.84
CA LYS A 151 5.17 18.75 19.49
C LYS A 151 5.04 20.14 18.87
N GLU A 152 5.01 20.24 17.54
CA GLU A 152 4.79 21.53 16.87
C GLU A 152 3.43 22.16 17.22
N MET A 153 2.38 21.35 17.34
CA MET A 153 1.06 21.83 17.73
C MET A 153 1.01 22.25 19.20
N GLU A 154 1.67 21.51 20.10
CA GLU A 154 1.82 21.87 21.51
C GLU A 154 2.54 23.20 21.68
N GLU A 155 3.66 23.41 20.99
CA GLU A 155 4.41 24.67 21.01
C GLU A 155 3.56 25.85 20.49
N LYS A 156 2.81 25.64 19.41
CA LYS A 156 1.87 26.65 18.88
C LYS A 156 0.76 26.98 19.88
N LEU A 157 0.21 25.97 20.56
CA LEU A 157 -0.86 26.15 21.54
C LEU A 157 -0.36 26.92 22.77
N GLU A 158 0.84 26.62 23.26
CA GLU A 158 1.51 27.31 24.35
C GLU A 158 1.76 28.79 24.02
N ALA A 159 2.27 29.06 22.80
CA ALA A 159 2.49 30.42 22.32
C ALA A 159 1.18 31.23 22.22
N GLN A 160 0.11 30.62 21.70
CA GLN A 160 -1.20 31.26 21.62
C GLN A 160 -1.80 31.53 23.01
N ARG A 161 -1.64 30.62 23.97
CA ARG A 161 -2.10 30.82 25.35
C ARG A 161 -1.43 32.02 26.00
N LYS A 162 -0.10 32.14 25.90
CA LYS A 162 0.64 33.30 26.44
C LYS A 162 0.17 34.62 25.82
N LEU A 163 -0.03 34.64 24.50
CA LEU A 163 -0.51 35.83 23.80
C LEU A 163 -1.93 36.22 24.24
N ALA A 164 -2.80 35.24 24.47
CA ALA A 164 -4.15 35.46 24.97
C ALA A 164 -4.16 36.03 26.41
N GLU A 165 -3.30 35.52 27.29
CA GLU A 165 -3.15 36.07 28.66
C GLU A 165 -2.64 37.51 28.67
N GLU A 166 -1.63 37.83 27.85
CA GLU A 166 -1.12 39.20 27.73
C GLU A 166 -2.19 40.17 27.20
N MET A 167 -2.96 39.75 26.19
CA MET A 167 -4.07 40.54 25.65
C MET A 167 -5.17 40.76 26.70
N LYS A 168 -5.51 39.74 27.48
CA LYS A 168 -6.47 39.85 28.57
C LYS A 168 -6.01 40.86 29.64
N ARG A 169 -4.73 40.78 30.04
CA ARG A 169 -4.14 41.71 31.03
C ARG A 169 -4.15 43.17 30.54
N LYS A 170 -3.84 43.41 29.27
CA LYS A 170 -3.89 44.77 28.66
C LYS A 170 -5.32 45.30 28.59
N ALA A 171 -6.30 44.46 28.23
CA ALA A 171 -7.70 44.85 28.18
C ALA A 171 -8.26 45.21 29.57
N GLU A 172 -7.90 44.43 30.61
CA GLU A 172 -8.30 44.70 32.00
C GLU A 172 -7.69 46.01 32.53
N GLN A 173 -6.43 46.31 32.20
CA GLN A 173 -5.79 47.58 32.58
C GLN A 173 -6.44 48.80 31.91
N GLY A 174 -6.79 48.71 30.63
CA GLY A 174 -7.47 49.81 29.92
C GLY A 174 -8.84 50.15 30.52
N SER A 175 -9.62 49.13 30.89
CA SER A 175 -10.96 49.32 31.48
C SER A 175 -10.93 50.00 32.85
N MET A 176 -9.86 49.85 33.64
CA MET A 176 -9.77 50.42 34.99
C MET A 176 -9.48 51.92 34.96
N GLN A 177 -8.71 52.39 33.97
CA GLN A 177 -8.36 53.81 33.81
C GLN A 177 -9.55 54.61 33.25
N SER A 178 -10.25 54.07 32.24
CA SER A 178 -11.44 54.72 31.67
C SER A 178 -12.60 54.85 32.68
N GLN A 179 -12.66 53.96 33.68
CA GLN A 179 -13.69 54.00 34.72
C GLN A 179 -13.45 55.08 35.80
N GLY A 180 -12.22 55.54 36.00
CA GLY A 180 -11.89 56.62 36.95
C GLY A 180 -12.27 57.99 36.40
N GLU A 181 -11.82 58.28 35.18
CA GLU A 181 -12.11 59.54 34.47
C GLU A 181 -13.62 59.77 34.29
N ALA A 182 -14.39 58.69 34.09
CA ALA A 182 -15.84 58.78 33.98
C ALA A 182 -16.51 59.27 35.27
N GLN A 183 -15.99 58.92 36.45
CA GLN A 183 -16.57 59.35 37.73
C GLN A 183 -16.24 60.81 38.05
N GLU A 184 -15.06 61.28 37.67
CA GLU A 184 -14.65 62.69 37.80
C GLU A 184 -15.59 63.60 36.99
N LEU A 185 -15.81 63.25 35.71
CA LEU A 185 -16.74 63.97 34.83
C LEU A 185 -18.17 64.00 35.40
N LEU A 186 -18.63 62.88 35.97
CA LEU A 186 -19.96 62.81 36.60
C LEU A 186 -20.07 63.68 37.85
N LEU A 187 -19.02 63.79 38.66
CA LEU A 187 -19.01 64.64 39.85
C LEU A 187 -19.10 66.12 39.45
N GLU A 188 -18.33 66.52 38.44
CA GLU A 188 -18.34 67.89 37.94
C GLU A 188 -19.72 68.30 37.39
N ASP A 189 -20.34 67.45 36.56
CA ASP A 189 -21.67 67.69 36.00
C ASP A 189 -22.75 67.75 37.10
N LEU A 190 -22.63 66.89 38.12
CA LEU A 190 -23.52 66.91 39.28
C LEU A 190 -23.42 68.23 40.06
N LEU A 191 -22.21 68.74 40.30
CA LEU A 191 -22.00 69.99 41.02
C LEU A 191 -22.48 71.20 40.22
N LYS A 192 -22.16 71.26 38.92
CA LYS A 192 -22.63 72.31 38.00
C LYS A 192 -24.16 72.37 37.91
N SER A 193 -24.81 71.21 37.81
CA SER A 193 -26.26 71.14 37.73
C SER A 193 -26.96 71.45 39.07
N ALA A 194 -26.38 71.05 40.20
CA ALA A 194 -26.95 71.28 41.53
C ALA A 194 -26.75 72.71 42.04
N PHE A 195 -25.64 73.38 41.65
CA PHE A 195 -25.28 74.71 42.15
C PHE A 195 -24.91 75.68 41.02
N PRO A 196 -25.88 76.12 40.19
CA PRO A 196 -25.60 76.93 38.98
C PRO A 196 -24.99 78.32 39.24
N PHE A 197 -25.09 78.83 40.47
CA PHE A 197 -24.54 80.13 40.86
C PHE A 197 -23.08 80.06 41.32
N ASP A 198 -22.59 78.86 41.61
CA ASP A 198 -21.22 78.63 42.05
C ASP A 198 -20.33 78.38 40.82
N THR A 199 -19.02 78.63 40.95
CA THR A 199 -18.05 78.34 39.89
C THR A 199 -17.36 77.01 40.19
N ILE A 200 -17.44 76.04 39.28
CA ILE A 200 -16.74 74.76 39.39
C ILE A 200 -15.58 74.77 38.39
N GLU A 201 -14.35 74.60 38.89
CA GLU A 201 -13.11 74.58 38.12
C GLU A 201 -12.41 73.22 38.27
N GLU A 202 -11.95 72.63 37.16
CA GLU A 202 -11.11 71.44 37.16
C GLU A 202 -9.66 71.84 37.47
N VAL A 203 -9.00 71.12 38.38
CA VAL A 203 -7.56 71.32 38.61
C VAL A 203 -6.81 70.55 37.52
N GLY A 204 -6.08 71.28 36.67
CA GLY A 204 -5.57 70.75 35.40
C GLY A 204 -4.79 69.42 35.48
N LYS A 205 -5.13 68.51 34.56
CA LYS A 205 -4.49 67.20 34.37
C LYS A 205 -2.95 67.32 34.28
N GLY A 206 -2.25 66.89 35.32
CA GLY A 206 -0.77 66.86 35.38
C GLY A 206 -0.16 67.66 36.54
N VAL A 207 -0.94 68.47 37.25
CA VAL A 207 -0.56 69.01 38.56
C VAL A 207 -1.12 68.04 39.61
N LYS A 208 -0.30 67.60 40.58
CA LYS A 208 -0.82 66.85 41.72
C LYS A 208 -1.73 67.78 42.52
N GLY A 209 -3.03 67.62 42.36
CA GLY A 209 -4.05 68.44 43.00
C GLY A 209 -5.41 67.81 42.80
N ALA A 210 -6.33 68.12 43.70
CA ALA A 210 -7.63 67.46 43.77
C ALA A 210 -8.49 67.60 42.50
N ASP A 211 -9.44 66.69 42.30
CA ASP A 211 -10.19 66.60 41.04
C ASP A 211 -10.96 67.87 40.66
N CYS A 212 -11.67 68.50 41.60
CA CYS A 212 -12.39 69.76 41.31
C CYS A 212 -12.48 70.73 42.49
N ILE A 213 -12.64 72.01 42.17
CA ILE A 213 -12.79 73.08 43.16
C ILE A 213 -14.09 73.84 42.86
N GLN A 214 -14.95 73.97 43.88
CA GLN A 214 -16.15 74.78 43.83
C GLN A 214 -15.92 76.08 44.60
N THR A 215 -16.00 77.20 43.90
CA THR A 215 -16.08 78.52 44.52
C THR A 215 -17.55 78.85 44.82
N VAL A 216 -17.90 78.86 46.10
CA VAL A 216 -19.25 79.12 46.60
C VAL A 216 -19.57 80.60 46.49
N ARG A 217 -20.69 80.93 45.83
CA ARG A 217 -21.16 82.32 45.67
C ARG A 217 -22.52 82.53 46.31
N ASN A 218 -22.72 83.70 46.91
CA ASN A 218 -24.04 84.07 47.44
C ASN A 218 -25.01 84.51 46.32
N LYS A 219 -26.25 84.84 46.67
CA LYS A 219 -27.27 85.32 45.70
C LYS A 219 -26.88 86.60 44.96
N LEU A 220 -25.90 87.35 45.48
CA LEU A 220 -25.34 88.56 44.87
C LEU A 220 -24.07 88.26 44.06
N ALA A 221 -23.80 86.98 43.76
CA ALA A 221 -22.60 86.49 43.06
C ALA A 221 -21.27 86.82 43.76
N GLN A 222 -21.29 87.16 45.05
CA GLN A 222 -20.07 87.39 45.81
C GLN A 222 -19.51 86.07 46.32
N GLU A 223 -18.18 85.95 46.27
CA GLU A 223 -17.48 84.76 46.75
C GLU A 223 -17.53 84.69 48.28
N CYS A 224 -17.92 83.52 48.80
CA CYS A 224 -18.11 83.25 50.22
C CYS A 224 -17.18 82.16 50.77
N GLY A 225 -16.56 81.37 49.89
CA GLY A 225 -15.58 80.35 50.25
C GLY A 225 -15.33 79.37 49.11
N LYS A 226 -14.38 78.46 49.31
CA LYS A 226 -13.99 77.44 48.33
C LYS A 226 -14.03 76.04 48.94
N ILE A 227 -14.61 75.10 48.21
CA ILE A 227 -14.67 73.68 48.57
C ILE A 227 -13.82 72.92 47.56
N ILE A 228 -12.87 72.11 48.04
CA ILE A 228 -12.07 71.22 47.21
C ILE A 228 -12.60 69.79 47.29
N PHE A 229 -12.68 69.12 46.15
CA PHE A 229 -13.22 67.77 46.03
C PHE A 229 -12.19 66.81 45.46
N GLU A 230 -12.12 65.64 46.07
CA GLU A 230 -11.39 64.48 45.56
C GLU A 230 -12.34 63.31 45.41
N SER A 231 -12.31 62.62 44.28
CA SER A 231 -13.08 61.42 43.99
C SER A 231 -12.14 60.20 43.89
N LYS A 232 -12.42 59.18 44.69
CA LYS A 232 -11.68 57.91 44.65
C LYS A 232 -12.64 56.73 44.49
N ARG A 233 -12.43 56.00 43.40
CA ARG A 233 -13.17 54.78 43.10
C ARG A 233 -12.31 53.55 43.34
N THR A 234 -12.15 53.18 44.60
CA THR A 234 -11.40 51.97 45.00
C THR A 234 -12.19 51.19 46.04
N LYS A 235 -11.80 49.92 46.21
CA LYS A 235 -12.42 49.00 47.18
C LYS A 235 -11.88 49.18 48.59
N ASP A 236 -10.64 49.63 48.71
CA ASP A 236 -9.95 49.82 49.98
C ASP A 236 -9.64 51.29 50.19
N PHE A 237 -9.91 51.79 51.40
CA PHE A 237 -9.63 53.15 51.81
C PHE A 237 -8.15 53.33 52.19
N SER A 238 -7.48 54.36 51.65
CA SER A 238 -6.13 54.72 52.06
C SER A 238 -6.11 56.03 52.86
N PRO A 239 -5.54 56.05 54.10
CA PRO A 239 -5.38 57.27 54.89
C PRO A 239 -4.58 58.38 54.18
N GLU A 240 -3.69 58.01 53.25
CA GLU A 240 -2.88 58.97 52.48
C GLU A 240 -3.74 59.94 51.65
N TRP A 241 -4.96 59.56 51.27
CA TRP A 241 -5.84 60.45 50.51
C TRP A 241 -6.27 61.66 51.34
N ILE A 242 -6.48 61.48 52.64
CA ILE A 242 -6.79 62.57 53.57
C ILE A 242 -5.58 63.52 53.65
N GLU A 243 -4.38 62.98 53.80
CA GLU A 243 -3.15 63.78 53.91
C GLU A 243 -2.86 64.57 52.64
N LYS A 244 -3.04 63.95 51.46
CA LYS A 244 -2.90 64.62 50.16
C LYS A 244 -3.94 65.70 49.98
N LEU A 245 -5.21 65.41 50.21
CA LEU A 245 -6.30 66.38 50.05
C LEU A 245 -6.14 67.58 51.00
N LYS A 246 -5.64 67.38 52.23
CA LYS A 246 -5.30 68.48 53.14
C LYS A 246 -4.16 69.35 52.63
N SER A 247 -3.15 68.73 52.00
CA SER A 247 -2.06 69.46 51.37
C SER A 247 -2.59 70.31 50.21
N ASP A 248 -3.46 69.72 49.39
CA ASP A 248 -4.07 70.38 48.24
C ASP A 248 -4.97 71.53 48.68
N MET A 249 -5.78 71.32 49.73
CA MET A 249 -6.60 72.35 50.36
C MET A 249 -5.78 73.57 50.77
N ARG A 250 -4.60 73.37 51.40
CA ARG A 250 -3.70 74.47 51.75
C ARG A 250 -3.09 75.15 50.54
N SER A 251 -2.69 74.37 49.53
CA SER A 251 -2.05 74.91 48.33
C SER A 251 -2.99 75.74 47.46
N GLN A 252 -4.27 75.34 47.40
CA GLN A 252 -5.30 75.97 46.57
C GLN A 252 -6.11 77.03 47.34
N GLY A 253 -5.84 77.20 48.64
CA GLY A 253 -6.58 78.13 49.50
C GLY A 253 -8.06 77.77 49.61
N ALA A 254 -8.39 76.48 49.68
CA ALA A 254 -9.75 76.02 49.93
C ALA A 254 -10.08 76.04 51.42
N ASP A 255 -11.31 76.40 51.75
CA ASP A 255 -11.81 76.49 53.13
C ASP A 255 -12.28 75.12 53.66
N VAL A 256 -12.79 74.27 52.77
CA VAL A 256 -13.33 72.95 53.11
C VAL A 256 -12.86 71.90 52.11
N ALA A 257 -12.52 70.72 52.61
CA ALA A 257 -12.16 69.55 51.80
C ALA A 257 -13.23 68.45 51.88
N VAL A 258 -13.59 67.89 50.72
CA VAL A 258 -14.56 66.80 50.58
C VAL A 258 -13.96 65.65 49.77
N LEU A 259 -13.94 64.46 50.34
CA LEU A 259 -13.52 63.21 49.70
C LEU A 259 -14.77 62.37 49.37
N VAL A 260 -14.99 62.13 48.08
CA VAL A 260 -16.04 61.27 47.54
C VAL A 260 -15.45 59.88 47.29
N THR A 261 -15.89 58.89 48.05
CA THR A 261 -15.33 57.52 47.98
C THR A 261 -16.40 56.44 48.04
N GLN A 262 -16.12 55.28 47.45
CA GLN A 262 -16.94 54.07 47.64
C GLN A 262 -16.53 53.27 48.88
N ALA A 263 -15.26 53.38 49.29
CA ALA A 263 -14.71 52.71 50.47
C ALA A 263 -14.53 53.72 51.60
N PHE A 264 -15.14 53.48 52.75
CA PHE A 264 -14.99 54.33 53.94
C PHE A 264 -13.85 53.85 54.85
N PRO A 265 -13.29 54.72 55.69
CA PRO A 265 -12.41 54.32 56.79
C PRO A 265 -13.04 53.24 57.70
N LYS A 266 -12.23 52.37 58.31
CA LYS A 266 -12.70 51.26 59.16
C LYS A 266 -13.55 51.68 60.36
N ASP A 267 -13.45 52.94 60.75
CA ASP A 267 -14.13 53.59 61.88
C ASP A 267 -15.39 54.38 61.45
N MET A 268 -15.83 54.23 60.19
CA MET A 268 -16.87 55.07 59.60
C MET A 268 -17.78 54.27 58.67
N ASP A 269 -19.07 54.17 59.02
CA ASP A 269 -20.06 53.41 58.23
C ASP A 269 -20.92 54.30 57.29
N ARG A 270 -20.88 55.62 57.47
CA ARG A 270 -21.70 56.62 56.73
C ARG A 270 -20.90 57.91 56.55
N PHE A 271 -21.42 58.87 55.79
CA PHE A 271 -20.78 60.19 55.63
C PHE A 271 -20.51 60.90 56.96
N GLY A 272 -19.49 61.77 56.97
CA GLY A 272 -19.01 62.41 58.19
C GLY A 272 -17.66 63.10 58.01
N GLU A 273 -17.15 63.68 59.08
CA GLU A 273 -15.86 64.38 59.08
C GLU A 273 -14.79 63.51 59.73
N LYS A 274 -13.65 63.35 59.05
CA LYS A 274 -12.47 62.71 59.61
C LYS A 274 -11.25 63.61 59.45
N GLU A 275 -10.68 63.97 60.59
CA GLU A 275 -9.49 64.82 60.70
C GLU A 275 -9.58 66.15 59.91
N GLY A 276 -10.76 66.80 59.81
CA GLY A 276 -10.92 68.04 59.05
C GLY A 276 -11.26 67.86 57.56
N VAL A 277 -11.48 66.63 57.10
CA VAL A 277 -11.95 66.32 55.73
C VAL A 277 -13.32 65.65 55.80
N TRP A 278 -14.28 66.13 55.01
CA TRP A 278 -15.60 65.52 54.89
C TRP A 278 -15.53 64.33 53.95
N ILE A 279 -15.86 63.14 54.41
CA ILE A 279 -15.85 61.91 53.61
C ILE A 279 -17.29 61.48 53.34
N CYS A 280 -17.61 61.20 52.09
CA CYS A 280 -18.96 60.82 51.69
C CYS A 280 -19.01 59.91 50.46
N SER A 281 -20.16 59.29 50.24
CA SER A 281 -20.42 58.57 48.99
C SER A 281 -20.91 59.52 47.89
N PHE A 282 -20.81 59.08 46.63
CA PHE A 282 -21.31 59.84 45.48
C PHE A 282 -22.82 60.15 45.57
N ALA A 283 -23.61 59.30 46.25
CA ALA A 283 -25.04 59.55 46.45
C ALA A 283 -25.32 60.69 47.44
N GLU A 284 -24.42 60.91 48.39
CA GLU A 284 -24.60 61.85 49.51
C GLU A 284 -23.94 63.21 49.25
N VAL A 285 -23.00 63.28 48.29
CA VAL A 285 -22.20 64.48 48.01
C VAL A 285 -23.06 65.72 47.82
N LYS A 286 -24.18 65.62 47.09
CA LYS A 286 -25.09 66.75 46.84
C LYS A 286 -25.66 67.33 48.14
N ALA A 287 -26.04 66.47 49.10
CA ALA A 287 -26.62 66.91 50.37
C ALA A 287 -25.56 67.57 51.25
N ILE A 288 -24.35 67.01 51.28
CA ILE A 288 -23.24 67.52 52.08
C ILE A 288 -22.76 68.87 51.55
N VAL A 289 -22.60 68.99 50.24
CA VAL A 289 -22.23 70.27 49.62
C VAL A 289 -23.26 71.34 49.91
N HIS A 290 -24.56 71.01 49.91
CA HIS A 290 -25.60 71.97 50.27
C HIS A 290 -25.44 72.50 51.70
N LEU A 291 -25.13 71.63 52.66
CA LEU A 291 -24.90 71.98 54.05
C LEU A 291 -23.63 72.85 54.21
N LEU A 292 -22.52 72.42 53.62
CA LEU A 292 -21.25 73.13 53.67
C LEU A 292 -21.34 74.51 53.02
N ARG A 293 -22.06 74.60 51.90
CA ARG A 293 -22.34 75.84 51.20
C ARG A 293 -23.11 76.84 52.07
N ASP A 294 -24.16 76.40 52.74
CA ASP A 294 -24.93 77.27 53.66
C ASP A 294 -24.05 77.75 54.83
N ALA A 295 -23.22 76.86 55.38
CA ALA A 295 -22.28 77.20 56.44
C ALA A 295 -21.26 78.28 55.99
N LEU A 296 -20.64 78.11 54.82
CA LEU A 296 -19.68 79.08 54.28
C LEU A 296 -20.31 80.45 54.03
N ILE A 297 -21.53 80.49 53.46
CA ILE A 297 -22.25 81.75 53.21
C ILE A 297 -22.54 82.47 54.53
N ARG A 298 -22.99 81.75 55.57
CA ARG A 298 -23.27 82.33 56.89
C ARG A 298 -22.01 82.87 57.57
N ILE A 299 -20.91 82.12 57.51
CA ILE A 299 -19.62 82.53 58.07
C ILE A 299 -19.13 83.79 57.37
N SER A 300 -19.13 83.80 56.02
CA SER A 300 -18.76 84.97 55.21
C SER A 300 -19.60 86.21 55.55
N PHE A 301 -20.92 86.04 55.72
CA PHE A 301 -21.81 87.13 56.12
C PHE A 301 -21.51 87.65 57.53
N ALA A 302 -21.22 86.77 58.49
CA ALA A 302 -20.87 87.16 59.85
C ALA A 302 -19.54 87.93 59.92
N SER A 303 -18.51 87.46 59.20
CA SER A 303 -17.20 88.12 59.13
C SER A 303 -17.32 89.52 58.53
N ARG A 304 -18.06 89.69 57.42
CA ARG A 304 -18.28 91.01 56.80
C ARG A 304 -19.05 91.99 57.70
N ASN A 305 -19.98 91.49 58.50
CA ASN A 305 -20.71 92.32 59.46
C ASN A 305 -19.85 92.77 60.65
N GLN A 306 -18.77 92.04 60.97
CA GLN A 306 -17.79 92.47 61.95
C GLN A 306 -16.81 93.50 61.36
N GLU A 307 -16.38 93.32 60.12
CA GLU A 307 -15.53 94.30 59.40
C GLU A 307 -16.23 95.64 59.21
N ASN A 308 -17.54 95.66 58.89
CA ASN A 308 -18.31 96.90 58.74
C ASN A 308 -18.67 97.60 60.07
N LYS A 309 -18.29 97.03 61.22
CA LYS A 309 -18.52 97.62 62.55
C LYS A 309 -17.26 98.21 63.19
N GLY A 310 -16.09 98.05 62.57
CA GLY A 310 -14.84 98.73 62.92
C GLY A 310 -14.61 99.94 62.05
#